data_AF-A2Z6I2-F1
#
_entry.id   AF-A2Z6I2-F1
#
_cell.length_a   1.000
_cell.length_b   1.000
_cell.length_c   1.000
_cell.angle_alpha   90.00
_cell.angle_beta   90.00
_cell.angle_gamma   90.00
#
_symmetry.space_group_name_H-M   'P 1'
#
loop_
_entity.id
_entity.type
_entity.pdbx_description
1 polymer ?
#
loop_
_entity_poly.entity_id
_entity_poly.type
_entity_poly.pdbx_seq_one_letter_code
_entity_poly.pdbx_strand_id
1 'polypeptide(L)'
;MFVEGFRVESPRVRYGDGEIESEYRYDTTEVVAPPSPEKGWVVRPKSVTYHFKTTTTVPKLGVMLVGWGGNNGTTLTAGVIANREEFKEKSKVDKVVVLWTANTERYSNVVAGMNDTMDNLLASLDKDEPEMSPSTLYAIACVMEGVPFINGSPQNTFVPGLIELAIKKNSVIGGDDFKSGQTKMKSVLVDFLVGAGIKPTSIASYNHLGNNDGMNLSAPQTFRSKEISKSGVVDDMVSSNAILYEPGEHPDHVIVIKG
;
A
#
# COMPACT_ATOMS: atom_id res chain seq x y z
N MET A 1 -0.22 -3.21 30.77
CA MET A 1 -0.31 -4.67 30.98
C MET A 1 -0.42 -5.29 29.61
N PHE A 2 0.65 -5.90 29.10
CA PHE A 2 0.56 -6.67 27.85
C PHE A 2 -0.01 -8.04 28.23
N VAL A 3 -1.15 -8.38 27.66
CA VAL A 3 -1.74 -9.71 27.82
C VAL A 3 -1.12 -10.58 26.75
N GLU A 4 -0.40 -11.64 27.13
CA GLU A 4 0.33 -12.52 26.19
C GLU A 4 -0.60 -13.40 25.33
N GLY A 5 -1.84 -13.60 25.78
CA GLY A 5 -2.86 -14.30 25.02
C GLY A 5 -4.25 -14.08 25.59
N PHE A 6 -5.26 -14.10 24.73
CA PHE A 6 -6.66 -14.03 25.14
C PHE A 6 -7.50 -15.04 24.34
N ARG A 7 -8.62 -15.46 24.93
CA ARG A 7 -9.62 -16.31 24.27
C ARG A 7 -10.93 -15.56 24.22
N VAL A 8 -11.63 -15.65 23.08
CA VAL A 8 -12.92 -15.01 22.89
C VAL A 8 -14.01 -16.06 23.12
N GLU A 9 -14.79 -15.88 24.18
CA GLU A 9 -16.01 -16.67 24.41
C GLU A 9 -17.17 -16.05 23.64
N SER A 10 -17.53 -16.65 22.51
CA SER A 10 -18.61 -16.17 21.65
C SER A 10 -19.27 -17.35 20.95
N PRO A 11 -20.60 -17.37 20.80
CA PRO A 11 -21.29 -18.41 20.02
C PRO A 11 -20.91 -18.40 18.53
N ARG A 12 -20.28 -17.32 18.05
CA ARG A 12 -19.83 -17.12 16.67
C ARG A 12 -18.36 -17.44 16.44
N VAL A 13 -17.66 -17.96 17.45
CA VAL A 13 -16.23 -18.31 17.35
C VAL A 13 -16.06 -19.77 17.72
N ARG A 14 -15.37 -20.52 16.87
CA ARG A 14 -15.03 -21.93 17.12
C ARG A 14 -13.52 -22.10 16.99
N TYR A 15 -12.92 -22.73 17.99
CA TYR A 15 -11.50 -23.05 18.02
C TYR A 15 -11.34 -24.52 17.61
N GLY A 16 -10.65 -24.75 16.51
CA GLY A 16 -10.28 -26.08 16.01
C GLY A 16 -8.81 -26.41 16.29
N ASP A 17 -8.35 -27.53 15.75
CA ASP A 17 -6.93 -27.93 15.81
C ASP A 17 -6.14 -27.18 14.73
N GLY A 18 -5.46 -26.10 15.12
CA GLY A 18 -4.64 -25.28 14.22
C GLY A 18 -5.38 -24.16 13.48
N GLU A 19 -6.66 -23.94 13.76
CA GLU A 19 -7.48 -22.90 13.13
C GLU A 19 -8.57 -22.32 14.04
N ILE A 20 -8.97 -21.09 13.75
CA ILE A 20 -10.10 -20.40 14.38
C ILE A 20 -11.09 -20.06 13.27
N GLU A 21 -12.32 -20.53 13.44
CA GLU A 21 -13.45 -20.15 12.59
C GLU A 21 -14.26 -19.06 13.29
N SER A 22 -14.64 -18.02 12.54
CA SER A 22 -15.47 -16.95 13.06
C SER A 22 -16.52 -16.49 12.06
N GLU A 23 -17.72 -16.24 12.56
CA GLU A 23 -18.80 -15.62 11.80
C GLU A 23 -18.86 -14.13 12.14
N TYR A 24 -18.77 -13.29 11.11
CA TYR A 24 -18.84 -11.84 11.24
C TYR A 24 -19.92 -11.28 10.33
N ARG A 25 -20.88 -10.56 10.91
CA ARG A 25 -21.88 -9.80 10.15
C ARG A 25 -21.30 -8.43 9.83
N TYR A 26 -20.98 -8.19 8.57
CA TYR A 26 -20.58 -6.90 8.06
C TYR A 26 -21.81 -6.08 7.70
N ASP A 27 -22.08 -5.06 8.51
CA ASP A 27 -23.16 -4.11 8.27
C ASP A 27 -22.61 -2.91 7.49
N THR A 28 -23.24 -2.58 6.36
CA THR A 28 -22.86 -1.48 5.47
C THR A 28 -24.11 -0.78 4.94
N THR A 29 -23.96 0.28 4.16
CA THR A 29 -25.08 1.06 3.63
C THR A 29 -24.83 1.43 2.19
N GLU A 30 -25.78 1.10 1.31
CA GLU A 30 -25.82 1.62 -0.05
C GLU A 30 -26.54 2.98 -0.04
N VAL A 31 -25.90 3.98 -0.62
CA VAL A 31 -26.44 5.33 -0.73
C VAL A 31 -26.62 5.66 -2.20
N VAL A 32 -27.85 6.02 -2.59
CA VAL A 32 -28.18 6.43 -3.96
C VAL A 32 -28.48 7.93 -3.96
N ALA A 33 -27.69 8.67 -4.76
CA ALA A 33 -27.88 10.09 -4.98
C ALA A 33 -29.27 10.36 -5.56
N PRO A 34 -29.94 11.44 -5.12
CA PRO A 34 -31.24 11.77 -5.66
C PRO A 34 -31.15 12.18 -7.13
N PRO A 35 -32.14 11.82 -7.97
CA PRO A 35 -32.15 12.22 -9.36
C PRO A 35 -32.45 13.72 -9.56
N SER A 36 -32.86 14.43 -8.50
CA SER A 36 -33.12 15.87 -8.48
C SER A 36 -32.98 16.42 -7.06
N PRO A 37 -32.61 17.69 -6.84
CA PRO A 37 -32.43 18.28 -5.50
C PRO A 37 -33.66 18.22 -4.60
N GLU A 38 -34.87 18.19 -5.18
CA GLU A 38 -36.14 18.10 -4.46
C GLU A 38 -36.45 16.70 -3.91
N LYS A 39 -35.72 15.69 -4.38
CA LYS A 39 -35.83 14.32 -3.87
C LYS A 39 -34.71 14.08 -2.87
N GLY A 40 -35.04 13.42 -1.75
CA GLY A 40 -34.04 13.04 -0.76
C GLY A 40 -33.16 11.88 -1.24
N TRP A 41 -32.00 11.73 -0.59
CA TRP A 41 -31.13 10.57 -0.75
C TRP A 41 -31.85 9.29 -0.34
N VAL A 42 -31.59 8.18 -1.06
CA VAL A 42 -32.08 6.85 -0.66
C VAL A 42 -30.95 6.11 0.04
N VAL A 43 -31.17 5.77 1.30
CA VAL A 43 -30.20 5.08 2.16
C VAL A 43 -30.71 3.67 2.43
N ARG A 44 -29.95 2.65 2.01
CA ARG A 44 -30.34 1.23 2.15
C ARG A 44 -29.30 0.49 3.01
N PRO A 45 -29.59 0.22 4.28
CA PRO A 45 -28.77 -0.66 5.09
C PRO A 45 -28.68 -2.06 4.45
N LYS A 46 -27.47 -2.61 4.38
CA LYS A 46 -27.18 -3.95 3.88
C LYS A 46 -26.34 -4.69 4.90
N SER A 47 -26.57 -6.00 5.04
CA SER A 47 -25.77 -6.86 5.89
C SER A 47 -25.27 -8.04 5.09
N VAL A 48 -23.99 -8.38 5.23
CA VAL A 48 -23.37 -9.56 4.63
C VAL A 48 -22.70 -10.37 5.74
N THR A 49 -23.02 -11.65 5.84
CA THR A 49 -22.36 -12.54 6.79
C THR A 49 -21.13 -13.17 6.13
N TYR A 50 -19.97 -12.94 6.74
CA TYR A 50 -18.71 -13.57 6.39
C TYR A 50 -18.38 -14.70 7.35
N HIS A 51 -17.84 -15.79 6.81
CA HIS A 51 -17.26 -16.87 7.57
C HIS A 51 -15.75 -16.86 7.34
N PHE A 52 -14.99 -16.44 8.35
CA PHE A 52 -13.54 -16.39 8.30
C PHE A 52 -12.95 -17.66 8.92
N LYS A 53 -11.90 -18.17 8.29
CA LYS A 53 -11.06 -19.24 8.79
C LYS A 53 -9.62 -18.74 8.86
N THR A 54 -9.06 -18.73 10.06
CA THR A 54 -7.71 -18.20 10.32
C THR A 54 -6.86 -19.32 10.91
N THR A 55 -5.76 -19.68 10.26
CA THR A 55 -4.79 -20.62 10.86
C THR A 55 -4.13 -19.98 12.08
N THR A 56 -3.96 -20.76 13.15
CA THR A 56 -3.27 -20.32 14.37
C THR A 56 -1.77 -20.57 14.31
N THR A 57 -1.29 -21.29 13.30
CA THR A 57 0.13 -21.58 13.12
C THR A 57 0.79 -20.41 12.42
N VAL A 58 1.68 -19.70 13.12
CA VAL A 58 2.50 -18.65 12.54
C VAL A 58 3.66 -19.30 11.77
N PRO A 59 3.74 -19.13 10.44
CA PRO A 59 4.80 -19.74 9.64
C PRO A 59 6.15 -19.09 9.92
N LYS A 60 7.24 -19.84 9.72
CA LYS A 60 8.56 -19.24 9.57
C LYS A 60 8.60 -18.45 8.26
N LEU A 61 8.59 -17.13 8.38
CA LEU A 61 8.56 -16.22 7.24
C LEU A 61 9.97 -15.85 6.78
N GLY A 62 10.29 -16.11 5.52
CA GLY A 62 11.41 -15.52 4.81
C GLY A 62 11.04 -14.16 4.23
N VAL A 63 11.91 -13.18 4.39
CA VAL A 63 11.74 -11.84 3.79
C VAL A 63 12.90 -11.58 2.85
N MET A 64 12.59 -11.32 1.58
CA MET A 64 13.57 -10.96 0.56
C MET A 64 13.45 -9.47 0.25
N LEU A 65 14.54 -8.73 0.41
CA LEU A 65 14.58 -7.28 0.20
C LEU A 65 15.28 -6.96 -1.12
N VAL A 66 14.56 -6.32 -2.04
CA VAL A 66 15.21 -5.64 -3.16
C VAL A 66 15.82 -4.35 -2.64
N GLY A 67 17.11 -4.14 -2.87
CA GLY A 67 17.86 -3.03 -2.24
C GLY A 67 18.34 -3.34 -0.81
N TRP A 68 18.57 -4.62 -0.48
CA TRP A 68 19.01 -5.07 0.85
C TRP A 68 20.18 -4.28 1.45
N GLY A 69 21.17 -3.88 0.64
CA GLY A 69 22.33 -3.08 1.09
C GLY A 69 22.06 -1.60 1.36
N GLY A 70 20.85 -1.10 1.11
CA GLY A 70 20.47 0.29 1.39
C GLY A 70 20.16 0.57 2.86
N ASN A 71 19.90 1.83 3.20
CA ASN A 71 19.63 2.27 4.58
C ASN A 71 18.52 1.43 5.26
N ASN A 72 17.41 1.20 4.56
CA ASN A 72 16.28 0.44 5.10
C ASN A 72 16.62 -1.05 5.27
N GLY A 73 17.21 -1.68 4.24
CA GLY A 73 17.50 -3.11 4.26
C GLY A 73 18.57 -3.49 5.29
N THR A 74 19.61 -2.68 5.43
CA THR A 74 20.65 -2.86 6.46
C THR A 74 20.10 -2.63 7.87
N THR A 75 19.27 -1.59 8.06
CA THR A 75 18.62 -1.31 9.36
C THR A 75 17.64 -2.41 9.76
N LEU A 76 16.83 -2.92 8.83
CA LEU A 76 15.95 -4.07 9.09
C LEU A 76 16.76 -5.29 9.52
N THR A 77 17.82 -5.60 8.79
CA THR A 77 18.70 -6.75 9.08
C THR A 77 19.39 -6.60 10.43
N ALA A 78 19.94 -5.41 10.73
CA ALA A 78 20.53 -5.11 12.02
C ALA A 78 19.51 -5.19 13.15
N GLY A 79 18.29 -4.69 12.94
CA GLY A 79 17.18 -4.80 13.89
C GLY A 79 16.82 -6.26 14.19
N VAL A 80 16.69 -7.10 13.17
CA VAL A 80 16.45 -8.54 13.33
C VAL A 80 17.63 -9.21 14.05
N ILE A 81 18.88 -8.89 13.69
CA ILE A 81 20.09 -9.45 14.32
C ILE A 81 20.24 -9.01 15.79
N ALA A 82 19.96 -7.73 16.10
CA ALA A 82 20.04 -7.20 17.45
C ALA A 82 18.98 -7.82 18.37
N ASN A 83 17.84 -8.22 17.81
CA ASN A 83 16.78 -8.96 18.52
C ASN A 83 16.92 -10.49 18.36
N ARG A 84 18.06 -10.99 17.85
CA ARG A 84 18.28 -12.40 17.45
C ARG A 84 18.66 -13.35 18.57
N GLU A 85 18.66 -12.96 19.84
CA GLU A 85 18.89 -13.96 20.91
C GLU A 85 17.81 -15.07 20.93
N GLU A 86 16.74 -14.95 20.12
CA GLU A 86 15.77 -16.01 19.82
C GLU A 86 15.90 -16.69 18.43
N PHE A 87 16.82 -16.30 17.53
CA PHE A 87 16.78 -16.75 16.12
C PHE A 87 18.12 -17.26 15.55
N LYS A 88 18.58 -18.41 16.06
CA LYS A 88 19.51 -19.34 15.37
C LYS A 88 18.94 -20.74 15.60
N GLU A 89 18.91 -21.69 14.67
CA GLU A 89 19.79 -22.00 13.54
C GLU A 89 18.99 -22.94 12.59
N LYS A 90 19.31 -22.94 11.28
CA LYS A 90 18.70 -23.73 10.18
C LYS A 90 17.31 -23.25 9.70
N SER A 91 17.27 -22.16 8.93
CA SER A 91 16.02 -21.65 8.35
C SER A 91 15.60 -22.45 7.12
N LYS A 92 14.79 -23.51 7.33
CA LYS A 92 13.73 -23.85 6.37
C LYS A 92 12.58 -22.88 6.65
N VAL A 93 12.24 -22.05 5.69
CA VAL A 93 11.10 -21.10 5.78
C VAL A 93 9.87 -21.75 5.16
N ASP A 94 8.71 -21.50 5.74
CA ASP A 94 7.42 -22.05 5.28
C ASP A 94 6.76 -21.12 4.25
N LYS A 95 7.03 -19.81 4.35
CA LYS A 95 6.52 -18.78 3.43
C LYS A 95 7.60 -17.76 3.12
N VAL A 96 7.50 -17.11 1.96
CA VAL A 96 8.38 -16.01 1.53
C VAL A 96 7.53 -14.81 1.15
N VAL A 97 8.02 -13.60 1.44
CA VAL A 97 7.50 -12.33 0.92
C VAL A 97 8.67 -11.53 0.34
N VAL A 98 8.44 -10.86 -0.79
CA VAL A 98 9.39 -9.94 -1.40
C VAL A 98 8.96 -8.50 -1.14
N LEU A 99 9.88 -7.67 -0.68
CA LEU A 99 9.66 -6.25 -0.39
C LEU A 99 10.65 -5.41 -1.21
N TRP A 100 10.12 -4.52 -2.04
CA TRP A 100 10.91 -3.49 -2.69
C TRP A 100 11.26 -2.39 -1.69
N THR A 101 12.54 -2.25 -1.39
CA THR A 101 13.07 -1.13 -0.59
C THR A 101 14.33 -0.52 -1.24
N ALA A 102 14.47 -0.72 -2.55
CA ALA A 102 15.53 -0.11 -3.35
C ALA A 102 15.19 1.34 -3.66
N ASN A 103 16.07 1.99 -4.43
CA ASN A 103 15.89 3.37 -4.88
C ASN A 103 14.51 3.58 -5.53
N THR A 104 14.04 4.83 -5.43
CA THR A 104 12.84 5.25 -6.15
C THR A 104 13.12 5.23 -7.64
N GLU A 105 12.25 4.59 -8.41
CA GLU A 105 12.29 4.64 -9.86
C GLU A 105 11.43 5.79 -10.39
N ARG A 106 11.62 6.15 -11.66
CA ARG A 106 10.65 6.99 -12.37
C ARG A 106 9.34 6.23 -12.55
N TYR A 107 8.25 6.96 -12.79
CA TYR A 107 7.02 6.32 -13.26
C TYR A 107 7.24 5.70 -14.65
N SER A 108 6.68 4.51 -14.86
CA SER A 108 6.48 3.92 -16.17
C SER A 108 5.23 4.51 -16.83
N ASN A 109 5.28 4.71 -18.14
CA ASN A 109 4.14 5.08 -18.95
C ASN A 109 3.17 3.90 -19.04
N VAL A 110 1.89 4.15 -18.78
CA VAL A 110 0.84 3.16 -19.03
C VAL A 110 0.36 3.34 -20.48
N VAL A 111 0.64 2.35 -21.32
CA VAL A 111 0.43 2.41 -22.77
C VAL A 111 -0.44 1.25 -23.23
N ALA A 112 -1.50 1.57 -23.99
CA ALA A 112 -2.38 0.58 -24.59
C ALA A 112 -1.59 -0.34 -25.55
N GLY A 113 -1.77 -1.66 -25.42
CA GLY A 113 -1.00 -2.63 -26.21
C GLY A 113 0.38 -2.96 -25.64
N MET A 114 0.76 -2.42 -24.47
CA MET A 114 2.07 -2.66 -23.84
C MET A 114 1.93 -3.20 -22.42
N ASN A 115 1.34 -2.44 -21.49
CA ASN A 115 1.25 -2.81 -20.07
C ASN A 115 -0.14 -2.56 -19.46
N ASP A 116 -1.12 -2.36 -20.33
CA ASP A 116 -2.54 -2.16 -20.03
C ASP A 116 -3.31 -3.46 -19.74
N THR A 117 -2.85 -4.59 -20.29
CA THR A 117 -3.43 -5.92 -20.03
C THR A 117 -2.34 -6.92 -19.67
N MET A 118 -2.71 -8.01 -19.01
CA MET A 118 -1.77 -9.08 -18.68
C MET A 118 -1.09 -9.65 -19.94
N ASP A 119 -1.84 -9.91 -21.01
CA ASP A 119 -1.27 -10.51 -22.23
C ASP A 119 -0.27 -9.57 -22.91
N ASN A 120 -0.59 -8.27 -22.95
CA ASN A 120 0.33 -7.27 -23.49
C ASN A 120 1.59 -7.16 -22.62
N LEU A 121 1.44 -7.12 -21.30
CA LEU A 121 2.57 -7.02 -20.37
C LEU A 121 3.56 -8.19 -20.54
N LEU A 122 3.06 -9.41 -20.69
CA LEU A 122 3.91 -10.59 -20.92
C LEU A 122 4.55 -10.56 -22.32
N ALA A 123 3.83 -10.11 -23.34
CA ALA A 123 4.41 -9.92 -24.67
C ALA A 123 5.50 -8.83 -24.68
N SER A 124 5.35 -7.78 -23.87
CA SER A 124 6.36 -6.74 -23.68
C SER A 124 7.59 -7.23 -22.93
N LEU A 125 7.42 -8.15 -21.97
CA LEU A 125 8.52 -8.85 -21.32
C LEU A 125 9.34 -9.67 -22.32
N ASP A 126 8.68 -10.45 -23.18
CA ASP A 126 9.34 -11.29 -24.18
C ASP A 126 10.12 -10.47 -25.23
N LYS A 127 9.68 -9.23 -25.48
CA LYS A 127 10.31 -8.29 -26.42
C LYS A 127 11.40 -7.42 -25.79
N ASP A 128 11.63 -7.53 -24.49
CA ASP A 128 12.54 -6.66 -23.73
C ASP A 128 12.22 -5.17 -23.91
N GLU A 129 10.93 -4.83 -23.79
CA GLU A 129 10.47 -3.44 -23.98
C GLU A 129 11.11 -2.49 -22.94
N PRO A 130 11.68 -1.34 -23.34
CA PRO A 130 12.42 -0.45 -22.45
C PRO A 130 11.61 0.16 -21.29
N GLU A 131 10.29 0.13 -21.38
CA GLU A 131 9.37 0.67 -20.35
C GLU A 131 9.15 -0.31 -19.19
N MET A 132 9.65 -1.55 -19.33
CA MET A 132 9.66 -2.57 -18.28
C MET A 132 10.68 -2.20 -17.21
N SER A 133 10.20 -1.58 -16.13
CA SER A 133 11.06 -1.22 -15.01
C SER A 133 11.56 -2.47 -14.27
N PRO A 134 12.74 -2.42 -13.63
CA PRO A 134 13.19 -3.50 -12.75
C PRO A 134 12.15 -3.88 -11.69
N SER A 135 11.45 -2.91 -11.07
CA SER A 135 10.36 -3.22 -10.12
C SER A 135 9.24 -4.04 -10.74
N THR A 136 8.85 -3.75 -11.99
CA THR A 136 7.84 -4.52 -12.74
C THR A 136 8.32 -5.96 -12.96
N LEU A 137 9.60 -6.16 -13.32
CA LEU A 137 10.18 -7.48 -13.51
C LEU A 137 10.17 -8.32 -12.22
N TYR A 138 10.58 -7.71 -11.09
CA TYR A 138 10.51 -8.38 -9.78
C TYR A 138 9.07 -8.76 -9.40
N ALA A 139 8.11 -7.85 -9.63
CA ALA A 139 6.72 -8.12 -9.31
C ALA A 139 6.11 -9.22 -10.18
N ILE A 140 6.40 -9.26 -11.49
CA ILE A 140 6.00 -10.37 -12.38
C ILE A 140 6.57 -11.70 -11.86
N ALA A 141 7.87 -11.75 -11.55
CA ALA A 141 8.50 -12.97 -11.05
C ALA A 141 7.83 -13.46 -9.75
N CYS A 142 7.57 -12.56 -8.80
CA CYS A 142 6.90 -12.90 -7.55
C CYS A 142 5.48 -13.43 -7.79
N VAL A 143 4.71 -12.76 -8.66
CA VAL A 143 3.34 -13.19 -9.00
C VAL A 143 3.34 -14.56 -9.69
N MET A 144 4.29 -14.82 -10.59
CA MET A 144 4.41 -16.11 -11.27
C MET A 144 4.75 -17.26 -10.32
N GLU A 145 5.56 -17.00 -9.29
CA GLU A 145 5.95 -17.96 -8.25
C GLU A 145 4.94 -18.03 -7.08
N GLY A 146 3.85 -17.24 -7.10
CA GLY A 146 2.88 -17.19 -6.01
C GLY A 146 3.44 -16.60 -4.71
N VAL A 147 4.51 -15.80 -4.81
CA VAL A 147 5.15 -15.09 -3.70
C VAL A 147 4.55 -13.69 -3.60
N PRO A 148 4.06 -13.25 -2.42
CA PRO A 148 3.59 -11.89 -2.26
C PRO A 148 4.68 -10.85 -2.52
N PHE A 149 4.32 -9.79 -3.24
CA PHE A 149 5.22 -8.67 -3.55
C PHE A 149 4.69 -7.36 -2.97
N ILE A 150 5.54 -6.64 -2.24
CA ILE A 150 5.19 -5.37 -1.62
C ILE A 150 6.09 -4.26 -2.18
N ASN A 151 5.51 -3.21 -2.76
CA ASN A 151 6.23 -2.04 -3.23
C ASN A 151 6.34 -0.98 -2.13
N GLY A 152 7.54 -0.83 -1.57
CA GLY A 152 7.84 0.19 -0.55
C GLY A 152 8.23 1.56 -1.09
N SER A 153 8.31 1.72 -2.41
CA SER A 153 8.73 2.95 -3.09
C SER A 153 7.58 3.52 -3.93
N PRO A 154 7.63 4.80 -4.35
CA PRO A 154 6.46 5.48 -4.90
C PRO A 154 6.21 5.27 -6.39
N GLN A 155 7.11 4.61 -7.13
CA GLN A 155 6.89 4.33 -8.55
C GLN A 155 5.66 3.43 -8.77
N ASN A 156 5.00 3.59 -9.91
CA ASN A 156 3.80 2.85 -10.31
C ASN A 156 4.10 1.43 -10.81
N THR A 157 4.76 0.61 -9.99
CA THR A 157 5.09 -0.79 -10.31
C THR A 157 3.85 -1.57 -10.75
N PHE A 158 2.71 -1.34 -10.10
CA PHE A 158 1.44 -2.03 -10.33
C PHE A 158 0.64 -1.45 -11.50
N VAL A 159 1.22 -1.55 -12.71
CA VAL A 159 0.50 -1.25 -13.96
C VAL A 159 -0.71 -2.18 -14.16
N PRO A 160 -1.73 -1.79 -14.93
CA PRO A 160 -2.97 -2.56 -15.06
C PRO A 160 -2.76 -4.03 -15.45
N GLY A 161 -1.85 -4.31 -16.39
CA GLY A 161 -1.55 -5.69 -16.78
C GLY A 161 -0.94 -6.54 -15.66
N LEU A 162 -0.21 -5.93 -14.71
CA LEU A 162 0.36 -6.64 -13.57
C LEU A 162 -0.71 -6.91 -12.50
N ILE A 163 -1.65 -6.00 -12.31
CA ILE A 163 -2.81 -6.21 -11.42
C ILE A 163 -3.67 -7.37 -11.96
N GLU A 164 -3.95 -7.38 -13.26
CA GLU A 164 -4.66 -8.49 -13.92
C GLU A 164 -3.93 -9.83 -13.74
N LEU A 165 -2.60 -9.82 -13.92
CA LEU A 165 -1.77 -11.01 -13.70
C LEU A 165 -1.87 -11.51 -12.25
N ALA A 166 -1.80 -10.61 -11.27
CA ALA A 166 -1.90 -10.94 -9.86
C ALA A 166 -3.28 -11.54 -9.51
N ILE A 167 -4.36 -10.96 -10.03
CA ILE A 167 -5.72 -11.48 -9.88
C ILE A 167 -5.82 -12.89 -10.48
N LYS A 168 -5.35 -13.09 -11.72
CA LYS A 168 -5.41 -14.39 -12.41
C LYS A 168 -4.61 -15.48 -11.69
N LYS A 169 -3.48 -15.11 -11.09
CA LYS A 169 -2.61 -16.02 -10.33
C LYS A 169 -3.02 -16.16 -8.87
N ASN A 170 -4.04 -15.42 -8.42
CA ASN A 170 -4.44 -15.34 -7.01
C ASN A 170 -3.25 -15.00 -6.08
N SER A 171 -2.39 -14.09 -6.53
CA SER A 171 -1.21 -13.65 -5.79
C SER A 171 -1.44 -12.29 -5.14
N VAL A 172 -0.77 -12.07 -4.00
CA VAL A 172 -0.90 -10.85 -3.21
C VAL A 172 0.13 -9.83 -3.66
N ILE A 173 -0.34 -8.66 -4.06
CA ILE A 173 0.50 -7.47 -4.27
C ILE A 173 0.04 -6.34 -3.34
N GLY A 174 0.94 -5.45 -2.93
CA GLY A 174 0.59 -4.32 -2.06
C GLY A 174 1.60 -3.18 -2.09
N GLY A 175 1.15 -1.97 -1.83
CA GLY A 175 1.92 -0.71 -1.97
C GLY A 175 0.96 0.47 -2.15
N ASP A 176 1.41 1.64 -2.58
CA ASP A 176 2.78 2.07 -2.90
C ASP A 176 3.31 3.08 -1.86
N ASP A 177 4.64 3.15 -1.72
CA ASP A 177 5.39 4.06 -0.84
C ASP A 177 5.19 3.86 0.69
N PHE A 178 6.30 3.80 1.44
CA PHE A 178 6.22 3.73 2.89
C PHE A 178 5.68 5.01 3.54
N LYS A 179 4.59 4.89 4.29
CA LYS A 179 4.02 5.95 5.12
C LYS A 179 4.66 5.98 6.52
N SER A 180 5.86 6.54 6.63
CA SER A 180 6.66 6.53 7.86
C SER A 180 6.45 7.74 8.78
N GLY A 181 6.75 8.95 8.29
CA GLY A 181 6.86 10.18 9.10
C GLY A 181 5.88 11.29 8.71
N GLN A 182 6.35 12.27 7.94
CA GLN A 182 5.59 13.49 7.60
C GLN A 182 4.22 13.17 6.97
N THR A 183 4.16 12.26 6.00
CA THR A 183 2.90 11.86 5.34
C THR A 183 1.93 11.18 6.32
N LYS A 184 2.45 10.43 7.30
CA LYS A 184 1.64 9.80 8.35
C LYS A 184 0.98 10.86 9.22
N MET A 185 1.77 11.84 9.69
CA MET A 185 1.25 12.95 10.48
C MET A 185 0.27 13.82 9.69
N LYS A 186 0.59 14.14 8.42
CA LYS A 186 -0.27 14.93 7.53
C LYS A 186 -1.67 14.32 7.42
N SER A 187 -1.77 13.01 7.17
CA SER A 187 -3.08 12.36 7.04
C SER A 187 -3.93 12.43 8.30
N VAL A 188 -3.30 12.30 9.48
CA VAL A 188 -4.03 12.39 10.76
C VAL A 188 -4.49 13.83 11.01
N LEU A 189 -3.63 14.81 10.73
CA LEU A 189 -3.96 16.22 10.96
C LEU A 189 -5.04 16.74 10.02
N VAL A 190 -4.97 16.41 8.73
CA VAL A 190 -5.96 16.89 7.74
C VAL A 190 -7.32 16.25 8.01
N ASP A 191 -7.36 14.95 8.33
CA ASP A 191 -8.58 14.26 8.76
C ASP A 191 -9.20 14.94 10.00
N PHE A 192 -8.39 15.18 11.03
CA PHE A 192 -8.84 15.89 12.23
C PHE A 192 -9.39 17.30 11.93
N LEU A 193 -8.69 18.11 11.13
CA LEU A 193 -9.10 19.49 10.84
C LEU A 193 -10.40 19.53 10.05
N VAL A 194 -10.51 18.76 8.96
CA VAL A 194 -11.73 18.68 8.14
C VAL A 194 -12.89 18.12 8.94
N GLY A 195 -12.66 17.06 9.73
CA GLY A 195 -13.66 16.48 10.63
C GLY A 195 -14.13 17.44 11.72
N ALA A 196 -13.27 18.38 12.15
CA ALA A 196 -13.63 19.46 13.08
C ALA A 196 -14.31 20.67 12.40
N GLY A 197 -14.57 20.61 11.08
CA GLY A 197 -15.18 21.72 10.33
C GLY A 197 -14.21 22.88 10.05
N ILE A 198 -12.91 22.67 10.20
CA ILE A 198 -11.87 23.65 9.85
C ILE A 198 -11.44 23.37 8.42
N LYS A 199 -11.33 24.43 7.59
CA LYS A 199 -10.90 24.34 6.19
C LYS A 199 -9.39 24.62 6.07
N PRO A 200 -8.53 23.60 5.90
CA PRO A 200 -7.18 23.81 5.39
C PRO A 200 -7.23 24.54 4.05
N THR A 201 -6.56 25.69 3.96
CA THR A 201 -6.42 26.45 2.71
C THR A 201 -5.03 26.34 2.10
N SER A 202 -4.02 25.98 2.91
CA SER A 202 -2.64 25.81 2.45
C SER A 202 -1.90 24.75 3.27
N ILE A 203 -1.11 23.92 2.59
CA ILE A 203 -0.28 22.85 3.14
C ILE A 203 1.10 22.93 2.49
N ALA A 204 2.11 23.37 3.24
CA ALA A 204 3.48 23.43 2.76
C ALA A 204 4.36 22.36 3.45
N SER A 205 4.92 21.43 2.67
CA SER A 205 5.63 20.24 3.16
C SER A 205 7.08 20.19 2.68
N TYR A 206 8.02 20.69 3.48
CA TYR A 206 9.45 20.69 3.17
C TYR A 206 10.18 19.52 3.84
N ASN A 207 11.14 18.91 3.15
CA ASN A 207 11.99 17.83 3.64
C ASN A 207 13.43 17.99 3.13
N HIS A 208 14.40 17.71 3.99
CA HIS A 208 15.82 17.68 3.65
C HIS A 208 16.44 16.40 4.22
N LEU A 209 17.19 15.64 3.41
CA LEU A 209 17.80 14.38 3.81
C LEU A 209 19.11 14.16 3.07
N GLY A 210 20.20 13.89 3.79
CA GLY A 210 21.55 13.72 3.22
C GLY A 210 21.97 12.26 2.99
N ASN A 211 21.02 11.32 2.91
CA ASN A 211 21.29 9.91 2.64
C ASN A 211 21.12 9.59 1.14
N ASN A 212 21.36 8.32 0.75
CA ASN A 212 21.24 7.90 -0.65
C ASN A 212 19.82 8.07 -1.22
N ASP A 213 18.78 8.01 -0.38
CA ASP A 213 17.41 8.30 -0.81
C ASP A 213 17.28 9.78 -1.21
N GLY A 214 17.79 10.70 -0.39
CA GLY A 214 17.86 12.12 -0.73
C GLY A 214 18.62 12.39 -2.02
N MET A 215 19.78 11.75 -2.18
CA MET A 215 20.58 11.87 -3.40
C MET A 215 19.83 11.36 -4.64
N ASN A 216 19.15 10.21 -4.54
CA ASN A 216 18.34 9.67 -5.62
C ASN A 216 17.14 10.57 -5.97
N LEU A 217 16.50 11.16 -4.97
CA LEU A 217 15.37 12.08 -5.12
C LEU A 217 15.78 13.50 -5.55
N SER A 218 17.08 13.79 -5.71
CA SER A 218 17.53 15.05 -6.30
C SER A 218 17.25 15.13 -7.81
N ALA A 219 17.08 13.98 -8.46
CA ALA A 219 16.71 13.93 -9.88
C ALA A 219 15.21 14.20 -10.08
N PRO A 220 14.81 15.04 -11.07
CA PRO A 220 13.40 15.43 -11.24
C PRO A 220 12.43 14.26 -11.47
N GLN A 221 12.86 13.23 -12.20
CA GLN A 221 11.99 12.09 -12.55
C GLN A 221 11.66 11.18 -11.36
N THR A 222 12.62 10.97 -10.46
CA THR A 222 12.43 10.19 -9.23
C THR A 222 11.73 11.02 -8.14
N PHE A 223 12.01 12.33 -8.08
CA PHE A 223 11.26 13.27 -7.25
C PHE A 223 9.77 13.26 -7.60
N ARG A 224 9.43 13.28 -8.90
CA ARG A 224 8.04 13.30 -9.37
C ARG A 224 7.24 12.11 -8.83
N SER A 225 7.83 10.92 -8.80
CA SER A 225 7.21 9.73 -8.20
C SER A 225 6.80 9.99 -6.74
N LYS A 226 7.73 10.53 -5.95
CA LYS A 226 7.53 10.83 -4.52
C LYS A 226 6.60 12.00 -4.27
N GLU A 227 6.57 12.97 -5.18
CA GLU A 227 5.67 14.12 -5.11
C GLU A 227 4.21 13.66 -5.22
N ILE A 228 3.90 12.81 -6.21
CA ILE A 228 2.55 12.28 -6.45
C ILE A 228 2.03 11.51 -5.23
N SER A 229 2.83 10.59 -4.66
CA SER A 229 2.41 9.80 -3.49
C SER A 229 2.18 10.66 -2.24
N LYS A 230 2.97 11.73 -2.08
CA LYS A 230 2.88 12.64 -0.92
C LYS A 230 1.78 13.70 -1.05
N SER A 231 1.38 14.06 -2.27
CA SER A 231 0.33 15.04 -2.52
C SER A 231 -1.04 14.40 -2.37
N GLY A 232 -1.26 13.21 -2.95
CA GLY A 232 -2.59 12.59 -3.00
C GLY A 232 -3.21 12.17 -1.66
N VAL A 233 -2.45 12.22 -0.55
CA VAL A 233 -2.89 11.77 0.77
C VAL A 233 -3.99 12.66 1.42
N VAL A 234 -4.35 13.79 0.80
CA VAL A 234 -5.37 14.71 1.32
C VAL A 234 -6.62 14.79 0.45
N ASP A 235 -6.60 14.17 -0.73
CA ASP A 235 -7.63 14.35 -1.76
C ASP A 235 -8.98 13.76 -1.35
N ASP A 236 -8.97 12.63 -0.65
CA ASP A 236 -10.16 11.98 -0.11
C ASP A 236 -10.83 12.83 0.97
N MET A 237 -10.03 13.41 1.88
CA MET A 237 -10.54 14.28 2.93
C MET A 237 -11.11 15.58 2.38
N VAL A 238 -10.47 16.20 1.39
CA VAL A 238 -11.00 17.38 0.69
C VAL A 238 -12.34 17.04 0.02
N SER A 239 -12.39 15.91 -0.70
CA SER A 239 -13.61 15.45 -1.40
C SER A 239 -14.74 15.04 -0.46
N SER A 240 -14.44 14.70 0.80
CA SER A 240 -15.44 14.24 1.78
C SER A 240 -16.37 15.34 2.29
N ASN A 241 -15.99 16.61 2.15
CA ASN A 241 -16.69 17.72 2.78
C ASN A 241 -17.01 18.86 1.79
N ALA A 242 -18.11 18.68 1.05
CA ALA A 242 -18.63 19.65 0.10
C ALA A 242 -19.16 20.96 0.74
N ILE A 243 -19.22 21.05 2.08
CA ILE A 243 -19.53 22.30 2.79
C ILE A 243 -18.27 23.18 2.86
N LEU A 244 -17.11 22.56 3.09
CA LEU A 244 -15.84 23.25 3.18
C LEU A 244 -15.23 23.50 1.80
N TYR A 245 -15.32 22.54 0.89
CA TYR A 245 -14.67 22.61 -0.42
C TYR A 245 -15.69 22.57 -1.56
N GLU A 246 -15.55 23.47 -2.53
CA GLU A 246 -16.31 23.41 -3.78
C GLU A 246 -15.82 22.25 -4.67
N PRO A 247 -16.62 21.77 -5.65
CA PRO A 247 -16.18 20.74 -6.58
C PRO A 247 -14.89 21.13 -7.31
N GLY A 248 -13.82 20.36 -7.10
CA GLY A 248 -12.50 20.61 -7.66
C GLY A 248 -11.65 21.65 -6.92
N GLU A 249 -12.14 22.20 -5.80
CA GLU A 249 -11.34 23.05 -4.91
C GLU A 249 -10.37 22.19 -4.11
N HIS A 250 -9.11 22.61 -4.04
CA HIS A 250 -8.07 21.99 -3.21
C HIS A 250 -7.29 23.07 -2.46
N PRO A 251 -6.75 22.78 -1.26
CA PRO A 251 -5.80 23.67 -0.61
C PRO A 251 -4.55 23.84 -1.49
N ASP A 252 -3.89 25.00 -1.38
CA ASP A 252 -2.55 25.17 -1.96
C ASP A 252 -1.60 24.14 -1.34
N HIS A 253 -1.17 23.14 -2.13
CA HIS A 253 -0.38 22.03 -1.62
C HIS A 253 0.98 21.96 -2.32
N VAL A 254 2.04 22.22 -1.56
CA VAL A 254 3.42 22.12 -2.06
C VAL A 254 4.23 21.09 -1.28
N ILE A 255 4.98 20.27 -2.00
CA ILE A 255 5.93 19.31 -1.45
C ILE A 255 7.30 19.62 -1.99
N VAL A 256 8.28 19.73 -1.10
CA VAL A 256 9.68 19.97 -1.46
C VAL A 256 10.54 18.92 -0.78
N ILE A 257 11.44 18.34 -1.55
CA ILE A 257 12.49 17.45 -1.05
C ILE A 257 13.83 17.96 -1.58
N LYS A 258 14.82 18.11 -0.70
CA LYS A 258 16.21 18.39 -1.08
C LYS A 258 17.12 17.29 -0.55
N GLY A 259 17.96 16.77 -1.44
CA GLY A 259 19.08 15.88 -1.13
C GLY A 259 20.33 16.66 -0.79
#